data_AF-A0A285PNM9-F1
#
_entry.id   AF-A0A285PNM9-F1
#
_cell.length_a   1.000
_cell.length_b   1.000
_cell.length_c   1.000
_cell.angle_alpha   90.00
_cell.angle_beta   90.00
_cell.angle_gamma   90.00
#
_symmetry.space_group_name_H-M   'P 1'
#
loop_
_entity.id
_entity.type
_entity.pdbx_description
1 polymer ?
#
loop_
_entity_poly.entity_id
_entity_poly.type
_entity_poly.pdbx_seq_one_letter_code
_entity_poly.pdbx_strand_id
1 'polypeptide(L)'
;MADDKEISDLPEATSVSSTDLLHMSVSGNSRKVKAQNVLANDVVTLAAMEHGTEGDILYYGASGEPSRLTKGTVGQAIKMNASATAPEWSDEVFAKIYDSGELSITAPSETTLSHGLGGMPKLIWAVFVCKVAEYGFSVGDEFIYPLGYASLSAGNGMVAKSDSTQIKIRFIGTSGVYVGRFDSVYQNVTITQASWKLVVRAAL
;
A
#
# COMPACT_ATOMS: atom_id res chain seq x y z
N MET A 1 -42.19 -28.46 70.64
CA MET A 1 -42.29 -27.51 69.51
C MET A 1 -41.31 -26.40 69.82
N ALA A 2 -40.26 -26.26 69.02
CA ALA A 2 -39.41 -25.08 69.08
C ALA A 2 -40.15 -23.98 68.32
N ASP A 3 -40.32 -22.81 68.93
CA ASP A 3 -40.88 -21.64 68.25
C ASP A 3 -39.94 -21.24 67.11
N ASP A 4 -40.45 -21.29 65.87
CA ASP A 4 -39.80 -20.69 64.73
C ASP A 4 -39.81 -19.18 64.93
N LYS A 5 -38.63 -18.58 65.15
CA LYS A 5 -38.50 -17.12 65.16
C LYS A 5 -38.76 -16.57 63.77
N GLU A 6 -39.72 -15.65 63.65
CA GLU A 6 -39.93 -14.91 62.41
C GLU A 6 -38.76 -13.94 62.17
N ILE A 7 -38.49 -13.63 60.91
CA ILE A 7 -37.38 -12.75 60.48
C ILE A 7 -37.50 -11.34 61.09
N SER A 8 -38.71 -10.91 61.46
CA SER A 8 -38.98 -9.67 62.19
C SER A 8 -38.34 -9.61 63.58
N ASP A 9 -37.98 -10.76 64.15
CA ASP A 9 -37.48 -10.87 65.53
C ASP A 9 -35.94 -10.88 65.59
N LEU A 10 -35.27 -10.71 64.44
CA LEU A 10 -33.81 -10.60 64.35
C LEU A 10 -33.37 -9.13 64.51
N PRO A 11 -32.32 -8.84 65.31
CA PRO A 11 -31.84 -7.48 65.50
C PRO A 11 -31.31 -6.88 64.19
N GLU A 12 -31.62 -5.61 63.95
CA GLU A 12 -31.16 -4.86 62.77
C GLU A 12 -29.62 -4.70 62.80
N ALA A 13 -28.94 -5.09 61.73
CA ALA A 13 -27.47 -5.12 61.70
C ALA A 13 -26.88 -3.70 61.71
N THR A 14 -26.06 -3.38 62.71
CA THR A 14 -25.54 -2.02 62.94
C THR A 14 -24.32 -1.64 62.08
N SER A 15 -23.81 -2.52 61.21
CA SER A 15 -22.86 -2.16 60.15
C SER A 15 -22.69 -3.28 59.12
N VAL A 16 -22.70 -2.94 57.84
CA VAL A 16 -22.49 -3.86 56.70
C VAL A 16 -21.07 -3.65 56.15
N SER A 17 -20.29 -4.72 55.99
CA SER A 17 -18.92 -4.68 55.44
C SER A 17 -18.96 -4.83 53.91
N SER A 18 -18.00 -4.25 53.18
CA SER A 18 -17.92 -4.32 51.71
C SER A 18 -17.69 -5.72 51.12
N THR A 19 -17.65 -6.75 51.96
CA THR A 19 -17.65 -8.17 51.58
C THR A 19 -19.03 -8.84 51.68
N ASP A 20 -20.06 -8.12 52.16
CA ASP A 20 -21.43 -8.62 52.26
C ASP A 20 -22.09 -8.64 50.87
N LEU A 21 -21.87 -9.76 50.19
CA LEU A 21 -22.60 -10.14 48.99
C LEU A 21 -24.11 -9.96 49.21
N LEU A 22 -24.79 -9.37 48.24
CA LEU A 22 -26.23 -9.17 48.23
C LEU A 22 -26.96 -10.49 48.53
N HIS A 23 -27.51 -10.65 49.73
CA HIS A 23 -28.44 -11.75 50.01
C HIS A 23 -29.79 -11.42 49.36
N MET A 24 -29.96 -11.77 48.08
CA MET A 24 -31.29 -11.78 47.46
C MET A 24 -32.05 -13.00 47.98
N SER A 25 -32.74 -12.85 49.12
CA SER A 25 -33.65 -13.88 49.63
C SER A 25 -34.88 -13.95 48.73
N VAL A 26 -34.91 -14.94 47.82
CA VAL A 26 -36.14 -15.43 47.22
C VAL A 26 -36.38 -16.80 47.84
N SER A 27 -37.39 -16.89 48.72
CA SER A 27 -37.90 -18.09 49.39
C SER A 27 -37.01 -19.35 49.29
N GLY A 28 -36.06 -19.49 50.22
CA GLY A 28 -35.54 -20.80 50.62
C GLY A 28 -34.39 -21.43 49.83
N ASN A 29 -33.64 -20.73 48.96
CA ASN A 29 -32.45 -21.32 48.34
C ASN A 29 -31.27 -20.35 48.21
N SER A 30 -30.26 -20.51 49.07
CA SER A 30 -29.03 -19.71 49.08
C SER A 30 -28.11 -20.07 47.91
N ARG A 31 -28.40 -19.58 46.71
CA ARG A 31 -27.49 -19.68 45.55
C ARG A 31 -26.34 -18.69 45.73
N LYS A 32 -25.11 -19.18 45.87
CA LYS A 32 -23.89 -18.37 45.76
C LYS A 32 -23.76 -17.84 44.33
N VAL A 33 -24.26 -16.64 44.08
CA VAL A 33 -23.98 -15.91 42.84
C VAL A 33 -22.56 -15.38 42.99
N LYS A 34 -21.59 -15.92 42.24
CA LYS A 34 -20.31 -15.23 42.08
C LYS A 34 -20.64 -13.87 41.49
N ALA A 35 -20.21 -12.78 42.13
CA ALA A 35 -20.20 -11.48 41.50
C ALA A 35 -19.30 -11.61 40.27
N GLN A 36 -19.91 -11.92 39.14
CA GLN A 36 -19.22 -12.01 37.88
C GLN A 36 -19.01 -10.55 37.51
N ASN A 37 -17.76 -10.12 37.34
CA ASN A 37 -17.37 -8.79 36.86
C ASN A 37 -17.78 -8.65 35.38
N VAL A 38 -19.06 -8.92 35.09
CA VAL A 38 -19.68 -8.75 33.80
C VAL A 38 -19.96 -7.27 33.73
N LEU A 39 -19.16 -6.57 32.93
CA LEU A 39 -19.57 -5.26 32.48
C LEU A 39 -20.94 -5.43 31.84
N ALA A 40 -21.91 -4.64 32.28
CA ALA A 40 -23.22 -4.66 31.64
C ALA A 40 -23.03 -4.38 30.13
N ASN A 41 -23.97 -4.90 29.34
CA ASN A 41 -23.97 -4.65 27.90
C ASN A 41 -23.86 -3.13 27.65
N ASP A 42 -23.08 -2.77 26.62
CA ASP A 42 -22.89 -1.38 26.17
C ASP A 42 -22.16 -0.44 27.16
N VAL A 43 -21.60 -0.96 28.27
CA VAL A 43 -20.78 -0.15 29.22
C VAL A 43 -19.35 0.08 28.73
N VAL A 44 -18.86 -0.75 27.82
CA VAL A 44 -17.55 -0.54 27.18
C VAL A 44 -17.69 0.58 26.15
N THR A 45 -17.53 1.81 26.62
CA THR A 45 -17.51 3.01 25.77
C THR A 45 -16.15 3.16 25.09
N LEU A 46 -16.09 4.03 24.07
CA LEU A 46 -14.81 4.46 23.48
C LEU A 46 -13.82 5.06 24.49
N ALA A 47 -14.32 5.59 25.62
CA ALA A 47 -13.49 6.09 26.72
C ALA A 47 -12.99 4.98 27.66
N ALA A 48 -13.68 3.84 27.69
CA ALA A 48 -13.24 2.63 28.39
C ALA A 48 -12.27 1.79 27.53
N MET A 49 -12.29 1.99 26.22
CA MET A 49 -11.25 1.55 25.28
C MET A 49 -10.14 2.61 25.24
N GLU A 50 -8.89 2.24 24.91
CA GLU A 50 -7.83 3.24 24.76
C GLU A 50 -8.22 4.26 23.66
N HIS A 51 -8.31 5.55 24.02
CA HIS A 51 -8.68 6.59 23.06
C HIS A 51 -7.55 6.79 22.04
N GLY A 52 -7.92 6.94 20.77
CA GLY A 52 -6.99 7.16 19.65
C GLY A 52 -7.27 8.48 18.92
N THR A 53 -6.42 8.75 17.93
CA THR A 53 -6.66 9.78 16.92
C THR A 53 -7.37 9.16 15.71
N GLU A 54 -8.04 9.99 14.91
CA GLU A 54 -8.63 9.56 13.64
C GLU A 54 -7.60 8.82 12.76
N GLY A 55 -7.99 7.64 12.28
CA GLY A 55 -7.17 6.78 11.41
C GLY A 55 -6.19 5.86 12.13
N ASP A 56 -6.12 5.90 13.46
CA ASP A 56 -5.33 4.94 14.24
C ASP A 56 -5.93 3.53 14.18
N ILE A 57 -5.07 2.51 14.26
CA ILE A 57 -5.44 1.10 14.18
C ILE A 57 -4.97 0.37 15.43
N LEU A 58 -5.88 -0.38 16.05
CA LEU A 58 -5.56 -1.23 17.19
C LEU A 58 -5.23 -2.65 16.71
N TYR A 59 -4.14 -3.23 17.24
CA TYR A 59 -3.70 -4.59 16.94
C TYR A 59 -3.25 -5.30 18.22
N TYR A 60 -3.17 -6.63 18.24
CA TYR A 60 -2.71 -7.36 19.43
C TYR A 60 -1.19 -7.55 19.41
N GLY A 61 -0.53 -7.23 20.53
CA GLY A 61 0.89 -7.48 20.75
C GLY A 61 1.18 -8.89 21.27
N ALA A 62 2.47 -9.20 21.50
CA ALA A 62 2.91 -10.52 21.96
C ALA A 62 2.35 -10.94 23.33
N SER A 63 2.02 -9.99 24.21
CA SER A 63 1.35 -10.24 25.50
C SER A 63 -0.16 -10.49 25.36
N GLY A 64 -0.72 -10.34 24.16
CA GLY A 64 -2.17 -10.31 23.92
C GLY A 64 -2.83 -8.98 24.29
N GLU A 65 -2.06 -8.02 24.80
CA GLU A 65 -2.56 -6.66 25.06
C GLU A 65 -2.70 -5.89 23.75
N PRO A 66 -3.79 -5.10 23.59
CA PRO A 66 -3.92 -4.21 22.45
C PRO A 66 -2.79 -3.17 22.41
N SER A 67 -2.27 -2.94 21.22
CA SER A 67 -1.27 -1.95 20.87
C SER A 67 -1.80 -1.08 19.74
N ARG A 68 -1.35 0.17 19.66
CA ARG A 68 -1.81 1.14 18.66
C ARG A 68 -0.76 1.37 17.57
N LEU A 69 -1.18 1.26 16.32
CA LEU A 69 -0.47 1.75 15.14
C LEU A 69 -1.09 3.08 14.73
N THR A 70 -0.33 4.18 14.86
CA THR A 70 -0.77 5.52 14.43
C THR A 70 -1.08 5.53 12.94
N LYS A 71 -1.99 6.40 12.47
CA LYS A 71 -2.28 6.56 11.03
C LYS A 71 -1.03 6.69 10.14
N GLY A 72 -1.10 6.10 8.94
CA GLY A 72 -0.07 6.21 7.91
C GLY A 72 -0.14 7.53 7.13
N THR A 73 0.80 7.71 6.20
CA THR A 73 0.77 8.77 5.19
C THR A 73 0.22 8.26 3.85
N VAL A 74 -0.10 9.17 2.93
CA VAL A 74 -0.56 8.82 1.58
C VAL A 74 0.43 7.88 0.89
N GLY A 75 -0.10 6.84 0.22
CA GLY A 75 0.69 5.85 -0.52
C GLY A 75 1.31 4.75 0.34
N GLN A 76 0.93 4.67 1.63
CA GLN A 76 1.33 3.58 2.50
C GLN A 76 0.24 2.52 2.61
N ALA A 77 0.65 1.25 2.58
CA ALA A 77 -0.17 0.10 2.89
C ALA A 77 0.26 -0.52 4.22
N ILE A 78 -0.68 -1.19 4.89
CA ILE A 78 -0.37 -1.98 6.08
C ILE A 78 0.19 -3.31 5.62
N LYS A 79 1.33 -3.71 6.18
CA LYS A 79 1.89 -5.05 6.03
C LYS A 79 2.35 -5.57 7.39
N MET A 80 2.68 -6.85 7.48
CA MET A 80 3.43 -7.36 8.63
C MET A 80 4.89 -6.91 8.54
N ASN A 81 5.46 -6.50 9.66
CA ASN A 81 6.88 -6.17 9.75
C ASN A 81 7.76 -7.39 9.42
N ALA A 82 9.02 -7.13 9.10
CA ALA A 82 9.96 -8.19 8.68
C ALA A 82 10.15 -9.29 9.75
N SER A 83 9.95 -8.97 11.03
CA SER A 83 10.03 -9.90 12.15
C SER A 83 8.73 -10.67 12.42
N ALA A 84 7.65 -10.39 11.68
CA ALA A 84 6.31 -10.95 11.87
C ALA A 84 5.72 -10.77 13.28
N THR A 85 6.06 -9.67 13.96
CA THR A 85 5.62 -9.37 15.34
C THR A 85 4.57 -8.28 15.44
N ALA A 86 4.42 -7.43 14.41
CA ALA A 86 3.45 -6.34 14.40
C ALA A 86 3.11 -5.92 12.96
N PRO A 87 1.90 -5.37 12.72
CA PRO A 87 1.62 -4.61 11.51
C PRO A 87 2.43 -3.31 11.51
N GLU A 88 2.87 -2.89 10.33
CA GLU A 88 3.56 -1.62 10.09
C GLU A 88 3.04 -0.98 8.80
N TRP A 89 3.16 0.36 8.72
CA TRP A 89 3.00 1.06 7.46
C TRP A 89 4.25 0.86 6.61
N SER A 90 4.05 0.52 5.34
CA SER A 90 5.10 0.44 4.35
C SER A 90 4.67 1.21 3.13
N ASP A 91 5.61 1.92 2.51
CA ASP A 91 5.35 2.53 1.21
C ASP A 91 4.99 1.43 0.20
N GLU A 92 3.92 1.66 -0.56
CA GLU A 92 3.58 0.79 -1.68
C GLU A 92 4.67 0.85 -2.74
N VAL A 93 5.02 -0.31 -3.30
CA VAL A 93 5.97 -0.37 -4.42
C VAL A 93 5.22 0.09 -5.67
N PHE A 94 5.69 1.18 -6.29
CA PHE A 94 5.07 1.83 -7.46
C PHE A 94 3.78 2.62 -7.17
N ALA A 95 3.69 3.26 -5.99
CA ALA A 95 2.56 4.09 -5.60
C ALA A 95 2.35 5.33 -6.50
N LYS A 96 3.43 5.81 -7.14
CA LYS A 96 3.40 6.98 -8.02
C LYS A 96 3.88 6.60 -9.40
N ILE A 97 3.10 6.97 -10.41
CA ILE A 97 3.40 6.74 -11.83
C ILE A 97 3.56 8.08 -12.53
N TYR A 98 4.59 8.17 -13.36
CA TYR A 98 4.81 9.24 -14.32
C TYR A 98 4.59 8.69 -15.74
N ASP A 99 3.91 9.48 -16.57
CA ASP A 99 3.76 9.24 -18.00
C ASP A 99 4.10 10.55 -18.74
N SER A 100 5.00 10.49 -19.71
CA SER A 100 5.45 11.68 -20.44
C SER A 100 4.43 12.21 -21.45
N GLY A 101 3.38 11.46 -21.74
CA GLY A 101 2.65 11.58 -22.99
C GLY A 101 3.53 11.23 -24.20
N GLU A 102 2.97 11.39 -25.40
CA GLU A 102 3.67 11.08 -26.65
C GLU A 102 4.71 12.14 -27.02
N LEU A 103 5.95 11.69 -27.21
CA LEU A 103 7.09 12.47 -27.64
C LEU A 103 7.43 12.16 -29.09
N SER A 104 7.83 13.19 -29.85
CA SER A 104 8.42 13.00 -31.16
C SER A 104 9.81 12.37 -31.05
N ILE A 105 10.14 11.48 -31.98
CA ILE A 105 11.45 10.84 -32.04
C ILE A 105 12.33 11.67 -32.98
N THR A 106 13.49 12.08 -32.47
CA THR A 106 14.52 12.78 -33.25
C THR A 106 15.87 12.25 -32.81
N ALA A 107 16.56 11.51 -33.67
CA ALA A 107 17.86 10.93 -33.37
C ALA A 107 18.97 11.60 -34.20
N PRO A 108 20.11 11.98 -33.59
CA PRO A 108 20.39 11.91 -32.16
C PRO A 108 19.71 13.06 -31.42
N SER A 109 19.27 12.82 -30.18
CA SER A 109 18.82 13.89 -29.29
C SER A 109 18.95 13.50 -27.83
N GLU A 110 18.91 14.50 -26.95
CA GLU A 110 18.69 14.31 -25.52
C GLU A 110 17.45 15.12 -25.12
N THR A 111 16.52 14.47 -24.43
CA THR A 111 15.33 15.10 -23.87
C THR A 111 15.33 14.95 -22.36
N THR A 112 14.98 16.03 -21.66
CA THR A 112 14.85 16.05 -20.19
C THR A 112 13.38 16.13 -19.82
N LEU A 113 12.94 15.22 -18.97
CA LEU A 113 11.55 15.04 -18.55
C LEU A 113 11.44 15.23 -17.05
N SER A 114 10.73 16.25 -16.59
CA SER A 114 10.42 16.43 -15.16
C SER A 114 9.29 15.49 -14.75
N HIS A 115 9.52 14.63 -13.75
CA HIS A 115 8.58 13.54 -13.45
C HIS A 115 7.75 13.70 -12.17
N GLY A 116 8.10 14.62 -11.26
CA GLY A 116 7.27 14.94 -10.09
C GLY A 116 7.04 13.81 -9.07
N LEU A 117 7.77 12.69 -9.18
CA LEU A 117 7.56 11.50 -8.32
C LEU A 117 8.00 11.72 -6.86
N GLY A 118 8.83 12.73 -6.60
CA GLY A 118 9.32 13.04 -5.25
C GLY A 118 10.45 12.15 -4.77
N GLY A 119 11.17 11.50 -5.70
CA GLY A 119 12.28 10.59 -5.46
C GLY A 119 12.76 9.96 -6.76
N MET A 120 13.94 9.34 -6.74
CA MET A 120 14.49 8.67 -7.93
C MET A 120 13.65 7.43 -8.28
N PRO A 121 13.15 7.29 -9.53
CA PRO A 121 12.28 6.18 -9.90
C PRO A 121 12.94 4.81 -9.69
N LYS A 122 12.17 3.82 -9.21
CA LYS A 122 12.61 2.42 -9.08
C LYS A 122 12.53 1.66 -10.41
N LEU A 123 11.64 2.10 -11.30
CA LEU A 123 11.47 1.53 -12.63
C LEU A 123 11.27 2.65 -13.66
N ILE A 124 11.91 2.51 -14.81
CA ILE A 124 11.72 3.37 -15.98
C ILE A 124 11.60 2.45 -17.19
N TRP A 125 10.63 2.70 -18.06
CA TRP A 125 10.48 1.98 -19.31
C TRP A 125 10.05 2.92 -20.42
N ALA A 126 10.49 2.59 -21.63
CA ALA A 126 10.14 3.32 -22.84
C ALA A 126 9.23 2.47 -23.71
N VAL A 127 8.14 3.06 -24.14
CA VAL A 127 7.16 2.46 -25.03
C VAL A 127 7.17 3.21 -26.34
N PHE A 128 7.26 2.48 -27.44
CA PHE A 128 7.10 3.03 -28.78
C PHE A 128 5.69 2.70 -29.27
N VAL A 129 4.96 3.72 -29.70
CA VAL A 129 3.58 3.61 -30.20
C VAL A 129 3.59 3.83 -31.71
N CYS A 130 3.10 2.85 -32.46
CA CYS A 130 3.04 2.89 -33.92
C CYS A 130 1.98 3.88 -34.39
N LYS A 131 2.37 4.80 -35.28
CA LYS A 131 1.49 5.82 -35.90
C LYS A 131 1.32 5.60 -37.40
N VAL A 132 2.26 4.91 -38.03
CA VAL A 132 2.18 4.48 -39.43
C VAL A 132 2.63 3.03 -39.47
N ALA A 133 1.78 2.14 -40.00
CA ALA A 133 2.06 0.72 -40.05
C ALA A 133 3.37 0.43 -40.81
N GLU A 134 4.26 -0.35 -40.19
CA GLU A 134 5.51 -0.79 -40.80
C GLU A 134 5.99 -2.11 -40.20
N TYR A 135 6.72 -2.92 -40.98
CA TYR A 135 7.46 -4.09 -40.49
C TYR A 135 6.65 -5.12 -39.69
N GLY A 136 5.36 -5.25 -40.01
CA GLY A 136 4.41 -6.13 -39.35
C GLY A 136 3.67 -5.50 -38.16
N PHE A 137 3.99 -4.25 -37.81
CA PHE A 137 3.23 -3.47 -36.83
C PHE A 137 2.09 -2.71 -37.49
N SER A 138 0.95 -2.67 -36.83
CA SER A 138 -0.22 -1.88 -37.17
C SER A 138 -0.26 -0.57 -36.38
N VAL A 139 -1.00 0.41 -36.87
CA VAL A 139 -1.20 1.68 -36.13
C VAL A 139 -1.87 1.38 -34.78
N GLY A 140 -1.30 1.92 -33.71
CA GLY A 140 -1.73 1.67 -32.33
C GLY A 140 -0.98 0.53 -31.63
N ASP A 141 -0.21 -0.28 -32.35
CA ASP A 141 0.64 -1.28 -31.71
C ASP A 141 1.74 -0.62 -30.87
N GLU A 142 2.04 -1.25 -29.73
CA GLU A 142 3.07 -0.80 -28.80
C GLU A 142 4.16 -1.85 -28.63
N PHE A 143 5.41 -1.41 -28.48
CA PHE A 143 6.48 -2.26 -27.96
C PHE A 143 7.29 -1.54 -26.88
N ILE A 144 7.79 -2.33 -25.93
CA ILE A 144 8.71 -1.85 -24.89
C ILE A 144 10.14 -1.95 -25.42
N TYR A 145 10.88 -0.84 -25.38
CA TYR A 145 12.28 -0.83 -25.75
C TYR A 145 13.18 -0.87 -24.50
N PRO A 146 14.18 -1.77 -24.44
CA PRO A 146 15.09 -1.82 -23.32
C PRO A 146 15.94 -0.55 -23.25
N LEU A 147 15.94 0.10 -22.09
CA LEU A 147 16.79 1.24 -21.82
C LEU A 147 18.20 0.74 -21.48
N GLY A 148 19.22 1.30 -22.14
CA GLY A 148 20.63 0.95 -21.90
C GLY A 148 21.31 0.26 -23.09
N TYR A 149 20.57 -0.03 -24.17
CA TYR A 149 21.18 -0.47 -25.42
C TYR A 149 21.65 0.72 -26.26
N ALA A 150 22.93 0.70 -26.65
CA ALA A 150 23.53 1.68 -27.54
C ALA A 150 24.55 1.01 -28.47
N SER A 151 24.35 1.12 -29.78
CA SER A 151 25.35 0.71 -30.78
C SER A 151 25.90 1.95 -31.49
N LEU A 152 27.13 2.32 -31.15
CA LEU A 152 27.81 3.48 -31.74
C LEU A 152 28.20 3.25 -33.21
N SER A 153 28.47 2.00 -33.59
CA SER A 153 28.81 1.62 -34.96
C SER A 153 27.59 1.54 -35.87
N ALA A 154 26.43 1.07 -35.37
CA ALA A 154 25.18 1.04 -36.12
C ALA A 154 24.39 2.37 -36.04
N GLY A 155 24.79 3.28 -35.16
CA GLY A 155 24.16 4.58 -34.97
C GLY A 155 22.71 4.48 -34.50
N ASN A 156 22.40 3.48 -33.66
CA ASN A 156 21.08 3.24 -33.10
C ASN A 156 21.13 2.93 -31.60
N GLY A 157 19.99 3.11 -30.93
CA GLY A 157 19.80 2.78 -29.53
C GLY A 157 19.26 3.94 -28.69
N MET A 158 18.96 3.63 -27.44
CA MET A 158 18.41 4.58 -26.49
C MET A 158 18.88 4.26 -25.07
N VAL A 159 19.32 5.28 -24.38
CA VAL A 159 19.74 5.19 -22.98
C VAL A 159 18.93 6.17 -22.13
N ALA A 160 18.78 5.83 -20.86
CA ALA A 160 18.14 6.69 -19.88
C ALA A 160 19.03 6.86 -18.65
N LYS A 161 18.92 8.01 -18.01
CA LYS A 161 19.38 8.22 -16.64
C LYS A 161 18.34 9.04 -15.89
N SER A 162 18.31 8.92 -14.57
CA SER A 162 17.37 9.65 -13.73
C SER A 162 18.05 10.20 -12.49
N ASP A 163 17.42 11.21 -11.91
CA ASP A 163 17.64 11.69 -10.55
C ASP A 163 16.29 11.78 -9.82
N SER A 164 16.24 12.50 -8.70
CA SER A 164 15.01 12.64 -7.90
C SER A 164 13.92 13.51 -8.55
N THR A 165 14.25 14.24 -9.61
CA THR A 165 13.37 15.24 -10.24
C THR A 165 13.17 15.04 -11.74
N GLN A 166 14.16 14.44 -12.41
CA GLN A 166 14.24 14.39 -13.86
C GLN A 166 14.62 13.01 -14.38
N ILE A 167 14.07 12.65 -15.52
CA ILE A 167 14.50 11.54 -16.37
C ILE A 167 15.07 12.15 -17.64
N LYS A 168 16.28 11.73 -18.03
CA LYS A 168 16.90 12.11 -19.30
C LYS A 168 16.94 10.91 -20.22
N ILE A 169 16.38 11.07 -21.41
CA ILE A 169 16.42 10.08 -22.48
C ILE A 169 17.36 10.60 -23.57
N ARG A 170 18.22 9.72 -24.07
CA ARG A 170 19.10 10.02 -25.20
C ARG A 170 18.95 8.97 -26.29
N PHE A 171 18.61 9.42 -27.49
CA PHE A 171 18.71 8.62 -28.71
C PHE A 171 20.16 8.64 -29.22
N ILE A 172 20.68 7.47 -29.55
CA ILE A 172 22.07 7.27 -29.99
C ILE A 172 22.12 7.23 -31.52
N GLY A 173 23.08 7.98 -32.09
CA GLY A 173 23.26 8.07 -33.53
C GLY A 173 22.05 8.67 -34.25
N THR A 174 22.01 8.57 -35.58
CA THR A 174 21.00 9.21 -36.43
C THR A 174 19.81 8.31 -36.76
N SER A 175 19.92 7.01 -36.48
CA SER A 175 19.00 6.00 -37.04
C SER A 175 17.77 5.77 -36.15
N GLY A 176 17.81 6.08 -34.85
CA GLY A 176 16.71 5.82 -33.92
C GLY A 176 16.94 4.51 -33.15
N VAL A 177 15.92 3.66 -33.04
CA VAL A 177 16.02 2.36 -32.32
C VAL A 177 15.81 1.16 -33.26
N TYR A 178 16.32 0.01 -32.84
CA TYR A 178 16.25 -1.24 -33.58
C TYR A 178 15.24 -2.20 -32.95
N VAL A 179 14.38 -2.82 -33.74
CA VAL A 179 13.32 -3.70 -33.25
C VAL A 179 13.22 -4.96 -34.10
N GLY A 180 12.82 -6.07 -33.49
CA GLY A 180 12.44 -7.28 -34.21
C GLY A 180 11.17 -7.02 -35.02
N ARG A 181 11.11 -7.57 -36.23
CA ARG A 181 9.92 -7.47 -37.08
C ARG A 181 8.85 -8.47 -36.65
N PHE A 182 7.59 -8.15 -36.86
CA PHE A 182 6.49 -9.12 -36.66
C PHE A 182 6.06 -9.82 -37.95
N ASP A 183 6.46 -9.29 -39.10
CA ASP A 183 6.26 -9.93 -40.41
C ASP A 183 7.44 -10.85 -40.82
N SER A 184 8.47 -10.99 -39.97
CA SER A 184 9.64 -11.83 -40.22
C SER A 184 10.31 -12.29 -38.93
N VAL A 185 10.67 -13.57 -38.83
CA VAL A 185 11.19 -14.20 -37.59
C VAL A 185 12.72 -14.15 -37.41
N TYR A 186 13.48 -13.68 -38.42
CA TYR A 186 14.95 -13.63 -38.38
C TYR A 186 15.51 -12.26 -38.76
N GLN A 187 14.68 -11.22 -38.69
CA GLN A 187 15.02 -9.89 -39.15
C GLN A 187 14.64 -8.83 -38.13
N ASN A 188 15.45 -7.81 -38.15
CA ASN A 188 15.63 -6.89 -37.07
C ASN A 188 15.90 -5.57 -37.85
N VAL A 189 15.21 -4.49 -37.52
CA VAL A 189 15.13 -3.31 -38.38
C VAL A 189 15.15 -2.04 -37.56
N THR A 190 15.73 -0.98 -38.12
CA THR A 190 15.63 0.35 -37.53
C THR A 190 14.25 0.91 -37.86
N ILE A 191 13.53 1.39 -36.85
CA ILE A 191 12.22 2.01 -37.06
C ILE A 191 12.33 3.27 -37.92
N THR A 192 11.29 3.58 -38.69
CA THR A 192 11.15 4.89 -39.30
C THR A 192 10.70 5.86 -38.20
N GLN A 193 11.57 6.77 -37.75
CA GLN A 193 11.27 7.64 -36.60
C GLN A 193 9.93 8.41 -36.71
N ALA A 194 9.54 8.82 -37.92
CA ALA A 194 8.28 9.52 -38.17
C ALA A 194 7.03 8.62 -38.04
N SER A 195 7.20 7.30 -38.15
CA SER A 195 6.14 6.31 -38.00
C SER A 195 5.81 5.99 -36.54
N TRP A 196 6.54 6.55 -35.56
CA TRP A 196 6.41 6.18 -34.16
C TRP A 196 6.41 7.39 -33.22
N LYS A 197 5.86 7.17 -32.01
CA LYS A 197 5.98 8.09 -30.88
C LYS A 197 6.59 7.37 -29.69
N LEU A 198 7.40 8.08 -28.91
CA LEU A 198 7.95 7.58 -27.66
C LEU A 198 7.05 8.00 -26.49
N VAL A 199 6.73 7.07 -25.60
CA VAL A 199 6.16 7.37 -24.28
C VAL A 199 7.13 6.83 -23.23
N VAL A 200 7.56 7.68 -22.30
CA VAL A 200 8.42 7.31 -21.18
C VAL A 200 7.55 7.22 -19.95
N ARG A 201 7.58 6.07 -19.31
CA ARG A 201 6.87 5.81 -18.07
C ARG A 201 7.85 5.49 -16.96
N ALA A 202 7.54 5.92 -15.75
CA ALA A 202 8.37 5.67 -14.59
C ALA A 202 7.53 5.50 -13.33
N ALA A 203 8.05 4.74 -12.37
CA ALA A 203 7.35 4.43 -11.14
C ALA A 203 8.27 4.53 -9.92
N LEU A 204 7.74 5.06 -8.82
CA LEU A 204 8.41 5.18 -7.51
C LEU A 204 7.69 4.32 -6.46
#